data_AF-A0A934D865-F1
#
_entry.id   AF-A0A934D865-F1
#
_cell.length_a   1.000
_cell.length_b   1.000
_cell.length_c   1.000
_cell.angle_alpha   90.00
_cell.angle_beta   90.00
_cell.angle_gamma   90.00
#
_symmetry.space_group_name_H-M   'P 1'
#
loop_
_entity.id
_entity.type
_entity.pdbx_description
1 polymer ?
#
loop_
_entity_poly.entity_id
_entity_poly.type
_entity_poly.pdbx_seq_one_letter_code
_entity_poly.pdbx_strand_id
1 'polypeptide(L)'
;MGRLSDALVSAGSLLVVAAVLGVLVVLARQPALQQFMPAQIHRGGAVNDELTVRFQQAAMMLHAGRYDHALAALHRVLELSPRLPEAHVNIGYALLGLGKLEAARGFFLSAIDLRPYQGNAYWGLAQVYEQQGDLPAALGAMRTYIHLAPPNDPYVRRARSALWEWEQQLQRGPLPEAEQRFLDQGARQWEDRNSPQLDSADPPPSGMTDAPLQP
;
A
#
# COMPACT_ATOMS: atom_id res chain seq x y z
N MET A 1 -10.79 70.37 53.18
CA MET A 1 -9.72 69.61 53.88
C MET A 1 -9.93 68.13 53.59
N GLY A 2 -9.08 67.52 52.78
CA GLY A 2 -9.24 66.12 52.36
C GLY A 2 -8.07 65.68 51.49
N ARG A 3 -6.94 65.32 52.13
CA ARG A 3 -5.79 64.65 51.52
C ARG A 3 -4.91 64.04 52.62
N LEU A 4 -5.32 62.93 53.23
CA LEU A 4 -4.42 62.10 54.07
C LEU A 4 -4.79 60.59 54.12
N SER A 5 -5.69 60.07 53.27
CA SER A 5 -6.10 58.65 53.33
C SER A 5 -5.44 57.72 52.30
N ASP A 6 -4.79 58.23 51.25
CA ASP A 6 -4.53 57.39 50.07
C ASP A 6 -3.09 56.85 49.98
N ALA A 7 -2.22 57.15 50.95
CA ALA A 7 -0.82 56.74 50.92
C ALA A 7 -0.49 55.44 51.70
N LEU A 8 -1.46 54.87 52.44
CA LEU A 8 -1.22 53.69 53.30
C LEU A 8 -1.70 52.36 52.70
N VAL A 9 -2.43 52.37 51.58
CA VAL A 9 -2.96 51.13 50.98
C VAL A 9 -2.05 50.55 49.88
N SER A 10 -1.05 51.28 49.37
CA SER A 10 -0.16 50.75 48.32
C SER A 10 1.11 50.05 48.82
N ALA A 11 1.47 50.19 50.09
CA ALA A 11 2.70 49.58 50.64
C ALA A 11 2.51 48.16 51.19
N GLY A 12 1.29 47.77 51.59
CA GLY A 12 1.00 46.44 52.14
C GLY A 12 0.88 45.33 51.08
N SER A 13 0.50 45.68 49.85
CA SER A 13 0.18 44.72 48.79
C SER A 13 1.40 44.21 48.01
N LEU A 14 2.54 44.91 48.09
CA LEU A 14 3.79 44.54 47.40
C LEU A 14 4.68 43.60 48.22
N LEU A 15 4.56 43.60 49.56
CA LEU A 15 5.37 42.72 50.43
C LEU A 15 4.87 41.27 50.48
N VAL A 16 3.57 41.02 50.27
CA VAL A 16 3.01 39.66 50.25
C VAL A 16 3.36 38.93 48.93
N VAL A 17 3.44 39.63 47.80
CA VAL A 17 3.79 39.02 46.50
C VAL A 17 5.27 38.63 46.45
N ALA A 18 6.17 39.38 47.09
CA ALA A 18 7.59 39.05 47.15
C ALA A 18 7.89 37.84 48.07
N ALA A 19 7.11 37.62 49.13
CA ALA A 19 7.30 36.49 50.04
C ALA A 19 6.82 35.15 49.45
N VAL A 20 5.82 35.15 48.55
CA VAL A 20 5.34 33.93 47.88
C VAL A 20 6.27 33.50 46.73
N LEU A 21 6.91 34.47 46.05
CA LEU A 21 7.92 34.18 45.01
C LEU A 21 9.26 33.69 45.60
N GLY A 22 9.62 34.09 46.82
CA GLY A 22 10.84 33.63 47.49
C GLY A 22 10.79 32.16 47.95
N VAL A 23 9.61 31.63 48.30
CA VAL A 23 9.44 30.23 48.74
C VAL A 23 9.36 29.26 47.54
N LEU A 24 8.90 29.71 46.37
CA LEU A 24 8.84 28.88 45.16
C LEU A 24 10.19 28.66 44.47
N VAL A 25 11.18 29.54 44.70
CA VAL A 25 12.53 29.41 44.09
C VAL A 25 13.47 28.51 44.92
N VAL A 26 13.19 28.28 46.21
CA VAL A 26 14.02 27.42 47.08
C VAL A 26 13.68 25.93 46.96
N LEU A 27 12.50 25.56 46.43
CA LEU A 27 12.15 24.15 46.18
C LEU A 27 12.65 23.62 44.82
N ALA A 28 13.21 24.47 43.95
CA ALA A 28 13.73 24.09 42.63
C ALA A 28 15.19 23.55 42.66
N ARG A 29 15.75 23.29 43.85
CA ARG A 29 17.17 22.92 44.04
C ARG A 29 17.41 21.57 44.71
N GLN A 30 16.50 20.62 44.55
CA GLN A 30 16.68 19.23 44.97
C GLN A 30 16.93 18.34 43.74
N PRO A 31 18.18 17.93 43.43
CA PRO A 31 18.44 16.95 42.37
C PRO A 31 18.03 15.51 42.75
N ALA A 32 17.36 15.31 43.89
CA ALA A 32 17.11 14.00 44.49
C ALA A 32 15.81 13.29 44.04
N LEU A 33 15.03 13.86 43.10
CA LEU A 33 13.78 13.24 42.61
C LEU A 33 13.82 12.78 41.15
N GLN A 34 15.00 12.75 40.51
CA GLN A 34 15.15 12.16 39.18
C GLN A 34 15.24 10.62 39.18
N GLN A 35 15.23 9.96 40.34
CA GLN A 35 15.35 8.49 40.45
C GLN A 35 14.02 7.72 40.50
N PHE A 36 12.86 8.37 40.34
CA PHE A 36 11.55 7.70 40.40
C PHE A 36 10.67 7.99 39.18
N MET A 37 11.23 7.89 37.97
CA MET A 37 10.43 7.74 36.76
C MET A 37 10.55 6.29 36.28
N PRO A 38 9.48 5.46 36.31
CA PRO A 38 9.52 4.16 35.66
C PRO A 38 9.75 4.38 34.16
N ALA A 39 10.67 3.60 33.58
CA ALA A 39 11.09 3.63 32.18
C ALA A 39 9.99 3.18 31.18
N GLN A 40 8.75 3.63 31.34
CA GLN A 40 7.59 3.11 30.61
C GLN A 40 7.04 4.04 29.51
N ILE A 41 7.54 5.26 29.34
CA ILE A 41 7.08 6.17 28.27
C ILE A 41 7.73 5.87 26.89
N HIS A 42 8.83 5.10 26.82
CA HIS A 42 9.53 4.83 25.55
C HIS A 42 8.99 3.62 24.76
N ARG A 43 8.24 2.72 25.39
CA ARG A 43 7.78 1.49 24.72
C ARG A 43 6.67 1.74 23.70
N GLY A 44 5.77 2.68 23.97
CA GLY A 44 4.70 3.07 23.04
C GLY A 44 5.21 3.84 21.81
N GLY A 45 6.22 4.70 21.99
CA GLY A 45 6.89 5.37 20.88
C GLY A 45 7.65 4.39 19.99
N ALA A 46 8.49 3.55 20.58
CA ALA A 46 9.29 2.57 19.84
C ALA A 46 8.44 1.53 19.07
N VAL A 47 7.28 1.11 19.60
CA VAL A 47 6.34 0.23 18.88
C VAL A 47 5.73 0.94 17.67
N ASN A 48 5.35 2.21 17.80
CA ASN A 48 4.84 3.00 16.68
C ASN A 48 5.93 3.27 15.62
N ASP A 49 7.17 3.44 16.05
CA ASP A 49 8.32 3.61 15.16
C ASP A 49 8.63 2.30 14.40
N GLU A 50 8.65 1.15 15.09
CA GLU A 50 8.85 -0.16 14.47
C GLU A 50 7.75 -0.47 13.46
N LEU A 51 6.49 -0.24 13.83
CA LEU A 51 5.33 -0.44 12.94
C LEU A 51 5.48 0.38 11.66
N THR A 52 5.80 1.66 11.79
CA THR A 52 5.93 2.58 10.66
C THR A 52 7.07 2.17 9.73
N VAL A 53 8.25 1.91 10.29
CA VAL A 53 9.43 1.50 9.52
C VAL A 53 9.17 0.20 8.77
N ARG A 54 8.59 -0.82 9.44
CA ARG A 54 8.29 -2.10 8.79
C ARG A 54 7.23 -1.97 7.71
N PHE A 55 6.21 -1.17 7.94
CA PHE A 55 5.17 -0.91 6.95
C PHE A 55 5.73 -0.24 5.69
N GLN A 56 6.62 0.75 5.85
CA GLN A 56 7.29 1.41 4.73
C GLN A 56 8.24 0.46 3.98
N GLN A 57 9.03 -0.34 4.70
CA GLN A 57 9.89 -1.37 4.09
C GLN A 57 9.09 -2.37 3.27
N ALA A 58 7.96 -2.85 3.81
CA ALA A 58 7.06 -3.74 3.09
C ALA A 58 6.54 -3.10 1.79
N ALA A 59 6.10 -1.83 1.84
CA ALA A 59 5.65 -1.11 0.65
C ALA A 59 6.77 -1.01 -0.41
N MET A 60 8.00 -0.71 0.00
CA MET A 60 9.15 -0.69 -0.92
C MET A 60 9.44 -2.07 -1.52
N MET A 61 9.32 -3.14 -0.72
CA MET A 61 9.50 -4.51 -1.20
C MET A 61 8.40 -4.92 -2.19
N LEU A 62 7.15 -4.51 -1.97
CA LEU A 62 6.05 -4.70 -2.92
C LEU A 62 6.34 -4.04 -4.26
N HIS A 63 6.76 -2.76 -4.25
CA HIS A 63 7.12 -2.04 -5.47
C HIS A 63 8.30 -2.68 -6.21
N ALA A 64 9.22 -3.30 -5.48
CA ALA A 64 10.36 -4.03 -6.05
C ALA A 64 10.03 -5.48 -6.46
N GLY A 65 8.78 -5.94 -6.34
CA GLY A 65 8.38 -7.31 -6.67
C GLY A 65 8.89 -8.38 -5.71
N ARG A 66 9.44 -8.00 -4.54
CA ARG A 66 9.97 -8.92 -3.52
C ARG A 66 8.85 -9.34 -2.56
N TYR A 67 7.89 -10.09 -3.09
CA TYR A 67 6.64 -10.39 -2.38
C TYR A 67 6.81 -11.20 -1.10
N ASP A 68 7.69 -12.21 -1.07
CA ASP A 68 7.93 -13.00 0.13
C ASP A 68 8.53 -12.17 1.27
N HIS A 69 9.46 -11.27 0.96
CA HIS A 69 10.03 -10.35 1.96
C HIS A 69 9.00 -9.34 2.45
N ALA A 70 8.14 -8.84 1.57
CA ALA A 70 7.03 -7.97 1.94
C ALA A 70 6.08 -8.67 2.92
N LEU A 71 5.71 -9.93 2.67
CA LEU A 71 4.87 -10.73 3.56
C LEU A 71 5.47 -10.85 4.96
N ALA A 72 6.76 -11.18 5.06
CA ALA A 72 7.43 -11.29 6.36
C ALA A 72 7.37 -9.98 7.16
N ALA A 73 7.62 -8.84 6.50
CA ALA A 73 7.51 -7.52 7.13
C ALA A 73 6.06 -7.18 7.53
N LEU A 74 5.07 -7.49 6.69
CA LEU A 74 3.66 -7.22 6.94
C LEU A 74 3.05 -8.09 8.04
N HIS A 75 3.48 -9.34 8.17
CA HIS A 75 3.08 -10.19 9.30
C HIS A 75 3.50 -9.55 10.62
N ARG A 76 4.73 -9.02 10.68
CA ARG A 76 5.19 -8.29 11.87
C ARG A 76 4.40 -6.99 12.10
N VAL A 77 3.97 -6.29 11.04
CA VAL A 77 3.04 -5.16 11.18
C VAL A 77 1.72 -5.60 11.79
N LEU A 78 1.15 -6.73 11.36
CA LEU A 78 -0.10 -7.25 11.91
C LEU A 78 0.03 -7.78 13.34
N GLU A 79 1.20 -8.29 13.75
CA GLU A 79 1.45 -8.60 15.17
C GLU A 79 1.38 -7.36 16.06
N LEU A 80 1.85 -6.22 15.56
CA LEU A 80 1.84 -4.94 16.27
C LEU A 80 0.49 -4.23 16.18
N SER A 81 -0.20 -4.33 15.04
CA SER A 81 -1.51 -3.74 14.78
C SER A 81 -2.39 -4.68 13.94
N PRO A 82 -3.12 -5.60 14.58
CA PRO A 82 -3.88 -6.65 13.89
C PRO A 82 -5.03 -6.13 13.00
N ARG A 83 -5.49 -4.91 13.26
CA ARG A 83 -6.68 -4.31 12.63
C ARG A 83 -6.32 -3.19 11.66
N LEU A 84 -5.10 -3.15 11.13
CA LEU A 84 -4.65 -2.14 10.16
C LEU A 84 -5.10 -2.52 8.73
N PRO A 85 -6.13 -1.90 8.14
CA PRO A 85 -6.63 -2.28 6.81
C PRO A 85 -5.55 -2.22 5.73
N GLU A 86 -4.66 -1.24 5.80
CA GLU A 86 -3.58 -1.03 4.84
C GLU A 86 -2.59 -2.20 4.82
N ALA A 87 -2.35 -2.86 5.97
CA ALA A 87 -1.51 -4.05 6.02
C ALA A 87 -2.19 -5.26 5.36
N HIS A 88 -3.50 -5.42 5.57
CA HIS A 88 -4.29 -6.45 4.88
C HIS A 88 -4.26 -6.25 3.35
N VAL A 89 -4.43 -5.01 2.88
CA VAL A 89 -4.31 -4.67 1.45
C VAL A 89 -2.93 -5.02 0.90
N ASN A 90 -1.86 -4.63 1.59
CA ASN A 90 -0.49 -4.88 1.15
C ASN A 90 -0.16 -6.38 1.12
N ILE A 91 -0.69 -7.18 2.06
CA ILE A 91 -0.58 -8.64 2.02
C ILE A 91 -1.34 -9.20 0.82
N GLY A 92 -2.55 -8.71 0.56
CA GLY A 92 -3.33 -9.06 -0.62
C GLY A 92 -2.55 -8.84 -1.92
N TYR A 93 -1.87 -7.70 -2.07
CA TYR A 93 -1.02 -7.42 -3.22
C TYR A 93 0.21 -8.32 -3.31
N ALA A 94 0.86 -8.64 -2.19
CA ALA A 94 1.98 -9.58 -2.18
C ALA A 94 1.52 -10.98 -2.65
N LEU A 95 0.38 -11.44 -2.14
CA LEU A 95 -0.19 -12.74 -2.50
C LEU A 95 -0.65 -12.79 -3.96
N LEU A 96 -1.24 -11.71 -4.47
CA LEU A 96 -1.59 -11.56 -5.87
C LEU A 96 -0.35 -11.67 -6.77
N GLY A 97 0.74 -10.97 -6.40
CA GLY A 97 2.02 -11.07 -7.11
C GLY A 97 2.66 -12.46 -7.10
N LEU A 98 2.33 -13.28 -6.09
CA LEU A 98 2.73 -14.69 -5.99
C LEU A 98 1.74 -15.66 -6.65
N GLY A 99 0.67 -15.16 -7.29
CA GLY A 99 -0.38 -15.99 -7.90
C GLY A 99 -1.29 -16.72 -6.90
N LYS A 100 -1.25 -16.38 -5.61
CA LYS A 100 -2.07 -16.99 -4.56
C LYS A 100 -3.44 -16.32 -4.48
N LEU A 101 -4.24 -16.47 -5.53
CA LEU A 101 -5.45 -15.68 -5.79
C LEU A 101 -6.50 -15.74 -4.66
N GLU A 102 -6.85 -16.94 -4.18
CA GLU A 102 -7.85 -17.08 -3.12
C GLU A 102 -7.39 -16.47 -1.79
N ALA A 103 -6.10 -16.61 -1.46
CA ALA A 103 -5.53 -16.01 -0.27
C ALA A 103 -5.52 -14.47 -0.40
N ALA A 104 -5.13 -13.94 -1.57
CA ALA A 104 -5.16 -12.51 -1.85
C ALA A 104 -6.59 -11.93 -1.69
N ARG A 105 -7.59 -12.63 -2.26
CA ARG A 105 -9.01 -12.29 -2.12
C ARG A 105 -9.42 -12.17 -0.66
N GLY A 106 -9.08 -13.16 0.17
CA GLY A 106 -9.41 -13.16 1.60
C GLY A 106 -8.86 -11.95 2.35
N PHE A 107 -7.62 -11.54 2.04
CA PHE A 107 -7.00 -10.35 2.63
C PHE A 107 -7.63 -9.04 2.15
N PHE A 108 -7.99 -8.92 0.86
CA PHE A 108 -8.72 -7.75 0.39
C PHE A 108 -10.11 -7.64 1.01
N LEU A 109 -10.84 -8.75 1.16
CA LEU A 109 -12.13 -8.77 1.86
C LEU A 109 -11.96 -8.38 3.34
N SER A 110 -10.93 -8.89 4.01
CA SER A 110 -10.62 -8.50 5.40
C SER A 110 -10.33 -7.01 5.53
N ALA A 111 -9.63 -6.40 4.57
CA ALA A 111 -9.41 -4.96 4.55
C ALA A 111 -10.72 -4.17 4.40
N ILE A 112 -11.65 -4.65 3.57
CA ILE A 112 -12.97 -4.05 3.36
C ILE A 112 -13.84 -4.19 4.62
N ASP A 113 -13.81 -5.34 5.29
CA ASP A 113 -14.52 -5.57 6.55
C ASP A 113 -14.03 -4.62 7.65
N LEU A 114 -12.72 -4.34 7.68
CA LEU A 114 -12.14 -3.37 8.62
C LEU A 114 -12.42 -1.91 8.22
N ARG A 115 -12.43 -1.60 6.92
CA ARG A 115 -12.73 -0.27 6.38
C ARG A 115 -13.45 -0.37 5.02
N PRO A 116 -14.79 -0.20 4.99
CA PRO A 116 -15.59 -0.37 3.77
C PRO A 116 -15.22 0.55 2.60
N TYR A 117 -14.60 1.70 2.89
CA TYR A 117 -14.19 2.70 1.90
C TYR A 117 -12.72 2.56 1.45
N GLN A 118 -12.09 1.41 1.70
CA GLN A 118 -10.71 1.15 1.31
C GLN A 118 -10.61 0.87 -0.21
N GLY A 119 -10.64 1.91 -1.04
CA GLY A 119 -10.74 1.81 -2.51
C GLY A 119 -9.71 0.89 -3.15
N ASN A 120 -8.45 0.96 -2.73
CA ASN A 120 -7.37 0.10 -3.25
C ASN A 120 -7.57 -1.41 -2.95
N ALA A 121 -8.42 -1.79 -2.00
CA ALA A 121 -8.81 -3.19 -1.78
C ALA A 121 -9.77 -3.67 -2.88
N TYR A 122 -10.70 -2.83 -3.33
CA TYR A 122 -11.60 -3.14 -4.45
C TYR A 122 -10.85 -3.23 -5.77
N TRP A 123 -9.85 -2.37 -6.00
CA TRP A 123 -8.94 -2.52 -7.14
C TRP A 123 -8.21 -3.87 -7.08
N GLY A 124 -7.72 -4.26 -5.91
CA GLY A 124 -7.09 -5.56 -5.67
C GLY A 124 -8.03 -6.73 -5.99
N LEU A 125 -9.27 -6.69 -5.50
CA LEU A 125 -10.30 -7.69 -5.81
C LEU A 125 -10.60 -7.77 -7.30
N ALA A 126 -10.70 -6.64 -7.99
CA ALA A 126 -10.97 -6.61 -9.42
C ALA A 126 -9.89 -7.37 -10.21
N GLN A 127 -8.61 -7.16 -9.87
CA GLN A 127 -7.50 -7.89 -10.48
C GLN A 127 -7.50 -9.39 -10.13
N VAL A 128 -7.89 -9.75 -8.90
CA VAL A 128 -8.03 -11.17 -8.52
C VAL A 128 -9.10 -11.83 -9.38
N TYR A 129 -10.30 -11.23 -9.47
CA TYR A 129 -11.41 -11.78 -10.25
C TYR A 129 -11.10 -11.85 -11.75
N GLU A 130 -10.40 -10.85 -12.29
CA GLU A 130 -9.91 -10.87 -13.67
C GLU A 130 -9.00 -12.08 -13.91
N GLN A 131 -8.01 -12.33 -13.04
CA GLN A 131 -7.11 -13.49 -13.19
C GLN A 131 -7.83 -14.84 -13.02
N GLN A 132 -8.96 -14.86 -12.31
CA GLN A 132 -9.83 -16.02 -12.18
C GLN A 132 -10.79 -16.20 -13.37
N GLY A 133 -10.88 -15.21 -14.27
CA GLY A 133 -11.84 -15.18 -15.38
C GLY A 133 -13.26 -14.77 -14.98
N ASP A 134 -13.49 -14.37 -13.73
CA ASP A 134 -14.79 -13.87 -13.26
C ASP A 134 -14.93 -12.37 -13.58
N LEU A 135 -15.12 -12.08 -14.87
CA LEU A 135 -15.29 -10.71 -15.34
C LEU A 135 -16.50 -9.98 -14.72
N PRO A 136 -17.65 -10.64 -14.47
CA PRO A 136 -18.76 -10.00 -13.77
C PRO A 136 -18.37 -9.49 -12.37
N ALA A 137 -17.65 -10.29 -11.58
CA ALA A 137 -17.16 -9.87 -10.26
C ALA A 137 -16.08 -8.78 -10.38
N ALA A 138 -15.18 -8.89 -11.36
CA ALA A 138 -14.15 -7.88 -11.62
C ALA A 138 -14.75 -6.51 -11.94
N LEU A 139 -15.77 -6.46 -12.81
CA LEU A 139 -16.52 -5.25 -13.15
C LEU A 139 -17.16 -4.62 -11.90
N GLY A 140 -17.81 -5.43 -11.06
CA GLY A 140 -18.43 -4.95 -9.82
C GLY A 140 -17.42 -4.29 -8.88
N ALA A 141 -16.31 -4.96 -8.60
CA ALA A 141 -15.26 -4.44 -7.74
C ALA A 141 -14.62 -3.16 -8.32
N MET A 142 -14.33 -3.13 -9.62
CA MET A 142 -13.70 -1.98 -10.27
C MET A 142 -14.63 -0.76 -10.33
N ARG A 143 -15.94 -0.96 -10.53
CA ARG A 143 -16.93 0.13 -10.42
C ARG A 143 -16.95 0.73 -9.02
N THR A 144 -16.90 -0.10 -7.98
CA THR A 144 -16.81 0.40 -6.60
C THR A 144 -15.49 1.14 -6.36
N TYR A 145 -14.36 0.67 -6.87
CA TYR A 145 -13.11 1.41 -6.81
C TYR A 145 -13.24 2.81 -7.42
N ILE A 146 -13.77 2.94 -8.64
CA ILE A 146 -13.96 4.25 -9.30
C ILE A 146 -14.90 5.15 -8.50
N HIS A 147 -15.95 4.60 -7.90
CA HIS A 147 -16.88 5.35 -7.07
C HIS A 147 -16.22 5.94 -5.81
N LEU A 148 -15.27 5.20 -5.22
CA LEU A 148 -14.53 5.60 -4.01
C LEU A 148 -13.28 6.44 -4.32
N ALA A 149 -12.80 6.44 -5.56
CA ALA A 149 -11.56 7.08 -5.95
C ALA A 149 -11.65 8.60 -5.79
N PRO A 150 -10.61 9.26 -5.23
CA PRO A 150 -10.56 10.71 -5.19
C PRO A 150 -10.49 11.31 -6.61
N PRO A 151 -10.90 12.58 -6.80
CA PRO A 151 -11.00 13.18 -8.14
C PRO A 151 -9.72 13.13 -8.99
N ASN A 152 -8.55 13.12 -8.35
CA ASN A 152 -7.24 13.13 -9.01
C ASN A 152 -6.50 11.79 -8.90
N ASP A 153 -7.21 10.69 -8.63
CA ASP A 153 -6.59 9.37 -8.59
C ASP A 153 -6.01 9.00 -9.98
N PRO A 154 -4.69 8.80 -10.12
CA PRO A 154 -4.06 8.53 -11.40
C PRO A 154 -4.50 7.19 -12.02
N TYR A 155 -5.02 6.25 -11.23
CA TYR A 155 -5.39 4.91 -11.71
C TYR A 155 -6.82 4.83 -12.23
N VAL A 156 -7.66 5.85 -12.02
CA VAL A 156 -9.05 5.86 -12.52
C VAL A 156 -9.12 5.74 -14.04
N ARG A 157 -8.15 6.32 -14.77
CA ARG A 157 -8.08 6.15 -16.23
C ARG A 157 -7.91 4.68 -16.61
N ARG A 158 -6.97 3.99 -15.96
CA ARG A 158 -6.71 2.57 -16.18
C ARG A 158 -7.91 1.71 -15.76
N ALA A 159 -8.56 2.02 -14.64
CA ALA A 159 -9.80 1.35 -14.21
C ALA A 159 -10.88 1.42 -15.29
N ARG A 160 -11.10 2.60 -15.88
CA ARG A 160 -12.12 2.81 -16.92
C ARG A 160 -11.80 2.04 -18.20
N SER A 161 -10.53 1.97 -18.59
CA SER A 161 -10.09 1.13 -19.71
C SER A 161 -10.39 -0.34 -19.45
N ALA A 162 -10.02 -0.86 -18.27
CA ALA A 162 -10.29 -2.25 -17.90
C ALA A 162 -11.81 -2.56 -17.88
N LEU A 163 -12.63 -1.65 -17.33
CA LEU A 163 -14.09 -1.80 -17.37
C LEU A 163 -14.61 -1.94 -18.81
N TRP A 164 -14.16 -1.07 -19.72
CA TRP A 164 -14.59 -1.13 -21.11
C TRP A 164 -14.18 -2.45 -21.76
N GLU A 165 -12.93 -2.89 -21.56
CA GLU A 165 -12.41 -4.15 -22.10
C GLU A 165 -13.21 -5.36 -21.61
N TRP A 166 -13.45 -5.46 -20.30
CA TRP A 166 -14.22 -6.56 -19.72
C TRP A 166 -15.70 -6.52 -20.14
N GLU A 167 -16.31 -5.34 -20.26
CA GLU A 167 -17.67 -5.19 -20.79
C GLU A 167 -17.76 -5.67 -22.24
N GLN A 168 -16.81 -5.30 -23.10
CA GLN A 168 -16.76 -5.77 -24.48
C GLN A 168 -16.56 -7.28 -24.55
N GLN A 169 -15.68 -7.85 -23.72
CA GLN A 169 -15.46 -9.29 -23.68
C GLN A 169 -16.71 -10.06 -23.26
N LEU A 170 -17.45 -9.57 -22.27
CA LEU A 170 -18.72 -10.17 -21.85
C LEU A 170 -19.81 -10.05 -22.92
N GLN A 171 -19.86 -8.93 -23.65
CA GLN A 171 -20.80 -8.74 -24.76
C GLN A 171 -20.48 -9.64 -25.95
N ARG A 172 -19.20 -9.79 -26.29
CA ARG A 172 -18.75 -10.63 -27.39
C ARG A 172 -18.93 -12.12 -27.09
N GLY A 173 -18.74 -12.52 -25.82
CA GLY A 173 -18.61 -13.90 -25.44
C GLY A 173 -17.21 -14.49 -25.77
N PRO A 174 -16.98 -15.78 -25.51
CA PRO A 174 -15.72 -16.44 -25.86
C PRO A 174 -15.48 -16.41 -27.37
N LEU A 175 -14.22 -16.38 -27.78
CA LEU A 175 -13.86 -16.51 -29.19
C LEU A 175 -14.42 -17.83 -29.74
N PRO A 176 -14.84 -17.88 -31.02
CA PRO A 176 -15.11 -19.14 -31.68
C PRO A 176 -13.92 -20.08 -31.55
N GLU A 177 -14.15 -21.37 -31.29
CA GLU A 177 -13.09 -22.34 -31.02
C GLU A 177 -12.03 -22.39 -32.13
N ALA A 178 -12.46 -22.24 -33.39
CA ALA A 178 -11.55 -22.20 -34.53
C ALA A 178 -10.58 -21.01 -34.49
N GLU A 179 -11.07 -19.83 -34.10
CA GLU A 179 -10.25 -18.63 -33.97
C GLU A 179 -9.30 -18.75 -32.77
N GLN A 180 -9.80 -19.29 -31.65
CA GLN A 180 -8.98 -19.54 -30.47
C GLN A 180 -7.85 -20.53 -30.78
N ARG A 181 -8.15 -21.65 -31.45
CA ARG A 181 -7.13 -22.62 -31.88
C ARG A 181 -6.09 -22.00 -32.82
N PHE A 182 -6.52 -21.12 -33.73
CA PHE A 182 -5.60 -20.44 -34.65
C PHE A 182 -4.61 -19.55 -33.88
N LEU A 183 -5.11 -18.75 -32.93
CA LEU A 183 -4.26 -17.89 -32.09
C LEU A 183 -3.29 -18.72 -31.24
N ASP A 184 -3.76 -19.81 -30.61
CA ASP A 184 -2.92 -20.70 -29.81
C ASP A 184 -1.81 -21.37 -30.63
N GLN A 185 -2.10 -21.74 -31.88
CA GLN A 185 -1.12 -22.29 -32.80
C GLN A 185 -0.11 -21.23 -33.22
N GLY A 186 -0.57 -20.02 -33.54
CA GLY A 186 0.29 -18.90 -33.90
C GLY A 186 1.26 -18.54 -32.78
N ALA A 187 0.78 -18.50 -31.53
CA ALA A 187 1.61 -18.24 -30.35
C ALA A 187 2.70 -19.31 -30.18
N ARG A 188 2.32 -20.60 -30.24
CA ARG A 188 3.27 -21.72 -30.18
C ARG A 188 4.33 -21.65 -31.27
N GLN A 189 3.92 -21.39 -32.51
CA GLN A 189 4.86 -21.26 -33.62
C GLN A 189 5.83 -20.08 -33.43
N TRP A 190 5.37 -18.98 -32.84
CA TRP A 190 6.24 -17.85 -32.52
C TRP A 190 7.22 -18.22 -31.42
N GLU A 191 6.79 -18.91 -30.37
CA GLU A 191 7.66 -19.39 -29.29
C GLU A 191 8.70 -20.41 -29.80
N ASP A 192 8.30 -21.34 -30.67
CA ASP A 192 9.21 -22.32 -31.29
C ASP A 192 10.30 -21.61 -32.11
N ARG A 193 9.93 -20.61 -32.92
CA ARG A 193 10.89 -19.85 -33.73
C ARG A 193 11.83 -18.98 -32.91
N ASN A 194 11.38 -18.51 -31.75
CA ASN A 194 12.15 -17.60 -30.88
C ASN A 194 12.69 -18.32 -29.63
N SER A 195 12.67 -19.66 -29.62
CA SER A 195 13.19 -20.44 -28.50
C SER A 195 14.73 -20.37 -28.49
N PRO A 196 15.36 -20.06 -27.34
CA PRO A 196 16.82 -19.85 -27.23
C PRO A 196 17.70 -21.03 -27.65
N GLN A 197 17.12 -22.20 -27.85
CA GLN A 197 17.83 -23.42 -28.25
C GLN A 197 18.32 -23.34 -29.71
N LEU A 198 17.68 -22.52 -30.57
CA LEU A 198 18.07 -22.33 -31.97
C LEU A 198 19.28 -21.39 -32.15
N ASP A 199 19.62 -20.54 -31.17
CA ASP A 199 20.80 -19.65 -31.22
C ASP A 199 22.12 -20.40 -30.93
N SER A 200 22.06 -21.70 -30.63
CA SER A 200 23.25 -22.56 -30.47
C SER A 200 23.64 -23.33 -31.73
N ALA A 201 22.89 -23.16 -32.84
CA ALA A 201 23.23 -23.78 -34.11
C ALA A 201 24.33 -22.99 -34.82
N ASP A 202 25.35 -23.72 -35.30
CA ASP A 202 26.54 -23.24 -35.99
C ASP A 202 26.28 -22.09 -36.99
N PRO A 203 27.23 -21.16 -37.17
CA PRO A 203 27.09 -20.10 -38.17
C PRO A 203 26.84 -20.70 -39.56
N PRO A 204 25.99 -20.06 -40.38
CA PRO A 204 25.64 -20.59 -41.69
C PRO A 204 26.90 -20.79 -42.54
N PRO A 205 27.00 -21.88 -43.33
CA PRO A 205 28.15 -22.11 -44.19
C PRO A 205 28.31 -20.92 -45.15
N SER A 206 29.52 -20.38 -45.21
CA SER A 206 29.87 -19.25 -46.06
C SER A 206 29.68 -19.63 -47.52
N GLY A 207 28.56 -19.22 -48.11
CA GLY A 207 28.30 -19.44 -49.54
C GLY A 207 26.84 -19.48 -49.91
N MET A 208 26.12 -18.37 -49.75
CA MET A 208 24.89 -18.10 -50.52
C MET A 208 24.70 -16.58 -50.63
N THR A 209 25.52 -15.99 -51.48
CA THR A 209 25.28 -14.68 -52.08
C THR A 209 24.24 -14.79 -53.19
N ASP A 210 23.29 -13.85 -53.16
CA ASP A 210 22.45 -13.37 -54.26
C ASP A 210 21.40 -14.30 -54.87
N ALA A 211 20.15 -14.10 -54.42
CA ALA A 211 18.97 -14.27 -55.27
C ALA A 211 18.23 -12.92 -55.34
N PRO A 212 17.94 -12.38 -56.54
CA PRO A 212 17.36 -11.05 -56.68
C PRO A 212 15.88 -11.05 -56.32
N LEU A 213 15.46 -10.00 -55.60
CA LEU A 213 14.06 -9.64 -55.40
C LEU A 213 13.42 -9.40 -56.78
N GLN A 214 12.44 -10.23 -57.14
CA GLN A 214 11.56 -9.96 -58.26
C GLN A 214 10.43 -9.01 -57.82
N PRO A 215 9.94 -8.14 -58.73
CA PRO A 215 9.24 -6.90 -58.40
C PRO A 215 7.84 -7.05 -57.81
#